data_AF-A0A1V0HZ22-F1
#
_entry.id   AF-A0A1V0HZ22-F1
#
_cell.length_a   1.000
_cell.length_b   1.000
_cell.length_c   1.000
_cell.angle_alpha   90.00
_cell.angle_beta   90.00
_cell.angle_gamma   90.00
#
_symmetry.space_group_name_H-M   'P 1'
#
loop_
_entity.id
_entity.type
_entity.pdbx_description
1 polymer ?
#
loop_
_entity_poly.entity_id
_entity_poly.type
_entity_poly.pdbx_seq_one_letter_code
_entity_poly.pdbx_strand_id
1 'polypeptide(L)'
;MSRIPMLNRQLVLEVPVPVADGAGGFSETWVPRGMLWAEMSPRMAGERGGEELALSRVLYRVVVRGAPPGAPSRPAAGQRFREGARVFHIHAVTEHDARGLYLACYAEEEIAA
;
A
#
# COMPACT_ATOMS: atom_id res chain seq x y z
N MET A 1 16.44 17.45 -10.49
CA MET A 1 16.71 16.84 -9.17
C MET A 1 15.41 16.21 -8.67
N SER A 2 15.40 14.94 -8.29
CA SER A 2 14.18 14.32 -7.74
C SER A 2 13.87 14.96 -6.38
N ARG A 3 12.62 15.39 -6.17
CA ARG A 3 12.16 16.01 -4.92
C ARG A 3 12.34 15.02 -3.77
N ILE A 4 12.81 15.49 -2.61
CA ILE A 4 12.91 14.66 -1.40
C ILE A 4 11.49 14.38 -0.88
N PRO A 5 11.08 13.11 -0.70
CA PRO A 5 9.77 12.77 -0.16
C PRO A 5 9.56 13.32 1.25
N MET A 6 8.39 13.91 1.51
CA MET A 6 7.96 14.42 2.82
C MET A 6 7.16 13.35 3.56
N LEU A 7 7.85 12.54 4.36
CA LEU A 7 7.23 11.45 5.12
C LEU A 7 6.47 11.97 6.35
N ASN A 8 5.26 12.49 6.15
CA ASN A 8 4.48 13.21 7.17
C ASN A 8 3.23 12.46 7.66
N ARG A 9 2.96 11.26 7.14
CA ARG A 9 1.85 10.40 7.58
C ARG A 9 2.36 9.13 8.25
N GLN A 10 1.74 8.72 9.34
CA GLN A 10 2.06 7.47 10.02
C GLN A 10 1.05 6.40 9.61
N LEU A 11 1.51 5.35 8.95
CA LEU A 11 0.70 4.25 8.44
C LEU A 11 1.04 2.96 9.17
N VAL A 12 0.04 2.20 9.57
CA VAL A 12 0.24 0.83 10.04
C VAL A 12 0.33 -0.08 8.82
N LEU A 13 1.40 -0.87 8.71
CA LEU A 13 1.52 -1.94 7.73
C LEU A 13 0.86 -3.19 8.31
N GLU A 14 -0.15 -3.71 7.62
CA GLU A 14 -0.85 -4.94 7.97
C GLU A 14 -0.57 -6.03 6.94
N VAL A 15 -0.47 -7.27 7.40
CA VAL A 15 -0.26 -8.44 6.56
C VAL A 15 -1.46 -9.39 6.65
N PRO A 16 -1.87 -10.01 5.53
CA PRO A 16 -2.92 -11.02 5.55
C PRO A 16 -2.39 -12.31 6.18
N VAL A 17 -3.22 -12.92 7.02
CA VAL A 17 -2.99 -14.21 7.66
C VAL A 17 -4.20 -15.09 7.37
N PRO A 18 -4.01 -16.25 6.71
CA PRO A 18 -5.11 -17.17 6.46
C PRO A 18 -5.55 -17.81 7.77
N VAL A 19 -6.85 -17.79 8.03
CA VAL A 19 -7.51 -18.41 9.17
C VAL A 19 -8.50 -19.43 8.62
N ALA A 20 -8.35 -20.70 9.04
CA ALA A 20 -9.27 -21.75 8.64
C ALA A 20 -10.70 -21.41 9.10
N ASP A 21 -11.67 -21.52 8.20
CA ASP A 21 -13.07 -21.17 8.48
C ASP A 21 -13.87 -22.29 9.15
N GLY A 22 -13.25 -23.44 9.40
CA GLY A 22 -13.89 -24.63 9.99
C GLY A 22 -14.81 -25.40 9.05
N ALA A 23 -15.05 -24.92 7.83
CA ALA A 23 -15.88 -25.54 6.79
C ALA A 23 -15.06 -26.08 5.61
N GLY A 24 -13.73 -26.02 5.71
CA GLY A 24 -12.80 -26.49 4.67
C GLY A 24 -12.26 -25.38 3.75
N GLY A 25 -12.59 -24.11 4.04
CA GLY A 25 -12.03 -22.94 3.38
C GLY A 25 -11.12 -22.10 4.30
N PHE A 26 -10.70 -20.96 3.78
CA PHE A 26 -9.87 -19.99 4.49
C PHE A 26 -10.48 -18.59 4.40
N SER A 27 -10.50 -17.90 5.53
CA SER A 27 -10.75 -16.46 5.62
C SER A 27 -9.42 -15.73 5.81
N GLU A 28 -9.34 -14.45 5.47
CA GLU A 28 -8.16 -13.64 5.73
C GLU A 28 -8.40 -12.72 6.93
N THR A 29 -7.51 -12.80 7.92
CA THR A 29 -7.40 -11.82 8.99
C THR A 29 -6.19 -10.93 8.74
N TRP A 30 -6.28 -9.65 9.08
CA TRP A 30 -5.21 -8.70 8.91
C TRP A 30 -4.53 -8.42 10.24
N VAL A 31 -3.22 -8.64 10.30
CA VAL A 31 -2.44 -8.42 11.53
C VAL A 31 -1.46 -7.26 11.35
N PRO A 32 -1.34 -6.35 12.34
CA PRO A 32 -0.37 -5.27 12.28
C PRO A 32 1.06 -5.81 12.39
N ARG A 33 1.90 -5.45 11.41
CA ARG A 33 3.32 -5.83 11.37
C ARG A 33 4.25 -4.72 11.86
N GLY A 34 3.86 -3.46 11.68
CA GLY A 34 4.66 -2.33 12.10
C GLY A 34 4.08 -0.99 11.64
N MET A 35 4.76 0.10 11.98
CA MET A 35 4.39 1.46 11.59
C MET A 35 5.46 2.06 10.69
N LEU A 36 5.02 2.72 9.61
CA LEU A 36 5.89 3.38 8.63
C LEU A 36 5.48 4.84 8.47
N TRP A 37 6.47 5.72 8.35
CA TRP A 37 6.25 7.10 7.92
C TRP A 37 6.22 7.17 6.40
N ALA A 38 5.21 7.85 5.85
CA ALA A 38 4.92 7.89 4.44
C ALA A 38 4.59 9.29 3.93
N GLU A 39 4.97 9.57 2.67
CA GLU A 39 4.33 10.61 1.86
C GLU A 39 3.20 9.94 1.07
N MET A 40 1.99 10.51 1.08
CA MET A 40 0.87 10.01 0.29
C MET A 40 0.42 11.06 -0.71
N SER A 41 0.25 10.66 -1.96
CA SER A 41 -0.31 11.49 -3.02
C SER A 41 -1.36 10.70 -3.81
N PRO A 42 -2.58 11.24 -4.03
CA PRO A 42 -3.55 10.61 -4.90
C PRO A 42 -3.01 10.57 -6.34
N ARG A 43 -3.25 9.46 -7.03
CA ARG A 43 -3.05 9.34 -8.47
C ARG A 43 -4.35 9.73 -9.16
N MET A 44 -4.31 10.79 -9.96
CA MET A 44 -5.42 11.12 -10.86
C MET A 44 -5.55 9.99 -11.89
N ALA A 45 -6.76 9.46 -12.04
CA ALA A 45 -7.07 8.51 -13.09
C ALA A 45 -6.90 9.20 -14.45
N GLY A 46 -5.94 8.74 -15.26
CA GLY A 46 -5.87 9.14 -16.66
C GLY A 46 -4.47 9.53 -17.13
N GLU A 47 -3.64 8.54 -17.45
CA GLU A 47 -2.71 8.60 -18.58
C GLU A 47 -2.56 7.17 -19.14
N ARG A 48 -3.18 6.93 -20.32
CA ARG A 48 -3.19 5.72 -21.18
C ARG A 48 -4.29 4.67 -20.93
N GLY A 49 -5.39 4.87 -21.69
CA GLY A 49 -5.99 3.88 -22.59
C GLY A 49 -6.67 2.67 -21.96
N GLY A 50 -8.00 2.64 -22.03
CA GLY A 50 -8.81 1.46 -21.75
C GLY A 50 -10.12 1.84 -21.09
N GLU A 51 -11.20 1.59 -21.82
CA GLU A 51 -12.58 1.92 -21.50
C GLU A 51 -13.08 1.45 -20.12
N GLU A 52 -14.01 2.24 -19.57
CA GLU A 52 -15.19 1.77 -18.82
C GLU A 52 -14.94 0.98 -17.53
N LEU A 53 -14.85 1.70 -16.38
CA LEU A 53 -15.25 1.31 -15.00
C LEU A 53 -14.68 2.25 -13.90
N ALA A 54 -14.23 3.47 -14.23
CA ALA A 54 -13.59 4.41 -13.29
C ALA A 54 -14.57 5.17 -12.35
N LEU A 55 -15.52 4.46 -11.71
CA LEU A 55 -16.53 5.06 -10.82
C LEU A 55 -16.51 4.43 -9.40
N SER A 56 -15.36 4.43 -8.72
CA SER A 56 -15.30 4.45 -7.24
C SER A 56 -13.90 4.38 -6.64
N ARG A 57 -12.89 3.89 -7.37
CA ARG A 57 -11.60 3.53 -6.74
C ARG A 57 -10.59 4.68 -6.79
N VAL A 58 -10.14 5.13 -5.62
CA VAL A 58 -9.09 6.15 -5.50
C VAL A 58 -7.72 5.47 -5.35
N LEU A 59 -6.86 5.65 -6.35
CA LEU A 59 -5.50 5.14 -6.33
C LEU A 59 -4.55 6.14 -5.66
N TYR A 60 -3.60 5.62 -4.89
CA TYR A 60 -2.58 6.37 -4.17
C TYR A 60 -1.18 5.89 -4.52
N ARG A 61 -0.25 6.83 -4.63
CA ARG A 61 1.17 6.57 -4.49
C ARG A 61 1.58 6.86 -3.06
N VAL A 62 2.06 5.83 -2.37
CA VAL A 62 2.54 5.90 -0.99
C VAL A 62 4.05 5.68 -1.00
N VAL A 63 4.81 6.70 -0.61
CA VAL A 63 6.28 6.65 -0.57
C VAL A 63 6.73 6.42 0.86
N VAL A 64 7.50 5.37 1.11
CA VAL A 64 8.06 5.01 2.43
C VAL A 64 9.58 4.92 2.35
N ARG A 65 10.24 4.75 3.50
CA ARG A 65 11.68 4.45 3.54
C ARG A 65 12.01 3.10 2.88
N GLY A 66 13.17 3.05 2.25
CA GLY A 66 13.79 1.84 1.75
C GLY A 66 14.04 0.81 2.86
N ALA A 67 13.93 -0.46 2.49
CA ALA A 67 14.26 -1.59 3.33
C ALA A 67 14.78 -2.73 2.43
N PRO A 68 15.71 -3.58 2.88
CA PRO A 68 16.22 -4.66 2.05
C PRO A 68 15.13 -5.71 1.73
N PRO A 69 15.24 -6.44 0.62
CA PRO A 69 14.34 -7.56 0.30
C PRO A 69 14.21 -8.54 1.48
N GLY A 70 12.98 -8.95 1.78
CA GLY A 70 12.67 -9.85 2.90
C GLY A 70 12.61 -9.19 4.30
N ALA A 71 13.03 -7.93 4.45
CA ALA A 71 12.90 -7.23 5.72
C ALA A 71 11.42 -7.07 6.12
N PRO A 72 11.08 -7.19 7.41
CA PRO A 72 9.69 -7.07 7.86
C PRO A 72 9.10 -5.68 7.67
N SER A 73 9.95 -4.66 7.56
CA SER A 73 9.57 -3.28 7.27
C SER A 73 9.40 -2.99 5.78
N ARG A 74 9.79 -3.91 4.87
CA ARG A 74 9.61 -3.73 3.43
C ARG A 74 8.18 -4.13 3.05
N PRO A 75 7.33 -3.19 2.59
CA PRO A 75 5.99 -3.53 2.14
C PRO A 75 6.03 -4.45 0.92
N ALA A 76 4.99 -5.26 0.76
CA ALA A 76 4.81 -6.16 -0.37
C ALA A 76 3.39 -6.06 -0.95
N ALA A 77 3.21 -6.49 -2.20
CA ALA A 77 1.90 -6.63 -2.80
C ALA A 77 1.03 -7.62 -2.00
N GLY A 78 -0.28 -7.35 -1.92
CA GLY A 78 -1.23 -8.12 -1.11
C GLY A 78 -1.24 -7.73 0.37
N GLN A 79 -0.31 -6.88 0.83
CA GLN A 79 -0.39 -6.24 2.15
C GLN A 79 -1.27 -4.99 2.07
N ARG A 80 -1.55 -4.35 3.21
CA ARG A 80 -2.29 -3.08 3.23
C ARG A 80 -1.72 -2.09 4.22
N PHE A 81 -1.92 -0.81 3.93
CA PHE A 81 -1.71 0.27 4.89
C PHE A 81 -3.00 0.62 5.59
N ARG A 82 -2.92 1.02 6.86
CA ARG A 82 -4.04 1.55 7.63
C ARG A 82 -3.71 2.92 8.22
N GLU A 83 -4.57 3.89 7.98
CA GLU A 83 -4.55 5.24 8.57
C GLU A 83 -5.87 5.47 9.33
N GLY A 84 -5.88 5.13 10.63
CA GLY A 84 -7.12 5.16 11.42
C GLY A 84 -8.15 4.16 10.87
N ALA A 85 -9.28 4.66 10.36
CA ALA A 85 -10.33 3.86 9.76
C ALA A 85 -10.13 3.61 8.25
N ARG A 86 -9.19 4.31 7.60
CA ARG A 86 -8.93 4.21 6.16
C ARG A 86 -7.97 3.07 5.88
N VAL A 87 -8.27 2.28 4.87
CA VAL A 87 -7.49 1.10 4.46
C VAL A 87 -7.04 1.25 3.03
N PHE A 88 -5.78 0.94 2.75
CA PHE A 88 -5.17 1.06 1.42
C PHE A 88 -4.51 -0.26 1.02
N HIS A 89 -5.12 -1.00 0.10
CA HIS A 89 -4.61 -2.27 -0.39
C HIS A 89 -3.41 -2.05 -1.32
N ILE A 90 -2.27 -2.70 -1.05
CA ILE A 90 -1.04 -2.52 -1.82
C ILE A 90 -1.03 -3.48 -3.01
N HIS A 91 -1.10 -2.94 -4.22
CA HIS A 91 -1.05 -3.73 -5.45
C HIS A 91 0.37 -3.95 -5.97
N ALA A 92 1.26 -2.96 -5.79
CA ALA A 92 2.62 -3.04 -6.29
C ALA A 92 3.58 -2.23 -5.42
N VAL A 93 4.83 -2.67 -5.35
CA VAL A 93 5.93 -1.99 -4.65
C VAL A 93 7.14 -1.93 -5.57
N THR A 94 7.74 -0.76 -5.69
CA THR A 94 8.91 -0.49 -6.56
C THR A 94 9.89 0.42 -5.84
N GLU A 95 11.14 0.47 -6.30
CA GLU A 95 12.10 1.48 -5.83
C GLU A 95 11.64 2.88 -6.30
N HIS A 96 11.62 3.85 -5.39
CA HIS A 96 11.23 5.23 -5.73
C HIS A 96 12.39 6.01 -6.34
N ASP A 97 13.61 5.69 -5.93
CA ASP A 97 14.84 6.35 -6.35
C ASP A 97 15.93 5.32 -6.67
N ALA A 98 16.89 5.71 -7.51
CA ALA A 98 17.96 4.82 -7.95
C ALA A 98 18.90 4.36 -6.83
N ARG A 99 18.89 5.02 -5.66
CA ARG A 99 19.73 4.65 -4.51
C ARG A 99 19.00 3.71 -3.55
N GLY A 100 17.73 3.39 -3.80
CA GLY A 100 16.89 2.54 -2.96
C GLY A 100 16.64 3.09 -1.56
N LEU A 101 16.69 4.43 -1.40
CA LEU A 101 16.45 5.08 -0.12
C LEU A 101 14.96 5.14 0.23
N TYR A 102 14.10 5.02 -0.78
CA TYR A 102 12.66 5.07 -0.68
C TYR A 102 12.00 4.03 -1.59
N LEU A 103 10.83 3.57 -1.18
CA LEU A 103 9.97 2.68 -1.95
C LEU A 103 8.70 3.41 -2.36
N ALA A 104 8.23 3.18 -3.57
CA ALA A 104 6.92 3.61 -4.04
C ALA A 104 5.96 2.41 -4.01
N CYS A 105 4.94 2.51 -3.18
CA CYS A 105 3.83 1.57 -3.09
C CYS A 105 2.63 2.15 -3.83
N TYR A 106 2.02 1.36 -4.69
CA TYR A 106 0.78 1.71 -5.38
C TYR A 106 -0.36 1.03 -4.66
N ALA A 107 -1.24 1.83 -4.08
CA ALA A 107 -2.30 1.34 -3.22
C ALA A 107 -3.67 1.89 -3.63
N GLU A 108 -4.72 1.11 -3.40
CA GLU A 108 -6.11 1.51 -3.63
C GLU A 108 -6.81 1.70 -2.28
N GLU A 109 -7.53 2.80 -2.11
CA GLU A 109 -8.35 3.00 -0.91
C GLU A 109 -9.60 2.11 -0.95
N GLU A 110 -9.76 1.26 0.06
CA GLU A 110 -10.98 0.47 0.26
C GLU A 110 -12.08 1.40 0.80
N ILE A 111 -13.07 1.68 -0.04
CA ILE A 111 -14.28 2.40 0.35
C ILE A 111 -15.31 1.34 0.72
N ALA A 112 -15.71 1.28 1.99
CA ALA A 112 -16.81 0.43 2.42
C ALA A 112 -18.09 0.84 1.66
N ALA A 113 -18.72 -0.13 1.00
CA ALA A 113 -19.98 0.03 0.28
C ALA A 113 -21.16 0.25 1.24
#